data_AF-A0A6P8SD85-F1
#
_entry.id   AF-A0A6P8SD85-F1
#
_cell.length_a   1.000
_cell.length_b   1.000
_cell.length_c   1.000
_cell.angle_alpha   90.00
_cell.angle_beta   90.00
_cell.angle_gamma   90.00
#
_symmetry.space_group_name_H-M   'P 1'
#
loop_
_entity.id
_entity.type
_entity.pdbx_description
1 polymer ?
#
loop_
_entity_poly.entity_id
_entity_poly.type
_entity_poly.pdbx_seq_one_letter_code
_entity_poly.pdbx_strand_id
1 'polypeptide(L)'
;MTLKWTCGHSYSILCLNANTEGLVVSGAERGELTTWSEQGIVSGHTKLDGAEDVTSVAFSPSCHNRLYVSHGEMVSVLDVRALTIPVEFFHVNEDEINCISVNEAGNLLAAADDSGTIIVVDLESKKVNRCLRKHSNICSAVTFQPQRPQSLVSCGLDMQLLWAGHDEEKNVVGLTLNDLI
;
A
#
# COMPACT_ATOMS: atom_id res chain seq x y z
N MET A 1 -23.96 8.73 12.04
CA MET A 1 -24.73 8.66 10.78
C MET A 1 -23.80 8.10 9.73
N THR A 2 -24.21 7.06 9.00
CA THR A 2 -23.39 6.46 7.93
C THR A 2 -23.73 7.14 6.61
N LEU A 3 -22.72 7.56 5.86
CA LEU A 3 -22.87 8.16 4.52
C LEU A 3 -22.43 7.17 3.46
N LYS A 4 -23.06 7.22 2.28
CA LYS A 4 -22.68 6.44 1.10
C LYS A 4 -22.28 7.39 -0.01
N TRP A 5 -21.05 7.27 -0.51
CA TRP A 5 -20.57 8.01 -1.69
C TRP A 5 -20.68 7.10 -2.92
N THR A 6 -21.06 7.66 -4.06
CA THR A 6 -21.33 6.90 -5.29
C THR A 6 -20.83 7.65 -6.53
N CYS A 7 -20.89 6.99 -7.69
CA CYS A 7 -20.58 7.57 -9.00
C CYS A 7 -19.10 7.96 -9.22
N GLY A 8 -18.19 7.37 -8.45
CA GLY A 8 -16.75 7.56 -8.61
C GLY A 8 -16.05 6.44 -9.34
N HIS A 9 -16.63 5.24 -9.41
CA HIS A 9 -16.01 4.07 -10.04
C HIS A 9 -17.01 3.32 -10.90
N SER A 10 -16.50 2.73 -11.97
CA SER A 10 -17.22 1.82 -12.85
C SER A 10 -16.97 0.36 -12.51
N TYR A 11 -15.91 0.07 -11.75
CA TYR A 11 -15.51 -1.27 -11.33
C TYR A 11 -15.51 -1.46 -9.80
N SER A 12 -15.22 -2.68 -9.35
CA SER A 12 -15.14 -3.01 -7.91
C SER A 12 -14.05 -2.18 -7.24
N ILE A 13 -14.39 -1.54 -6.12
CA ILE A 13 -13.43 -0.81 -5.30
C ILE A 13 -12.66 -1.82 -4.44
N LEU A 14 -11.34 -1.83 -4.56
CA LEU A 14 -10.48 -2.79 -3.89
C LEU A 14 -9.76 -2.17 -2.69
N CYS A 15 -9.44 -0.87 -2.76
CA CYS A 15 -8.72 -0.19 -1.70
C CYS A 15 -9.17 1.27 -1.52
N LEU A 16 -8.83 1.81 -0.35
CA LEU A 16 -9.01 3.22 -0.03
C LEU A 16 -7.93 3.70 0.94
N ASN A 17 -7.65 5.00 0.91
CA ASN A 17 -6.81 5.67 1.90
C ASN A 17 -7.29 7.11 2.09
N ALA A 18 -6.99 7.71 3.24
CA ALA A 18 -7.36 9.07 3.56
C ALA A 18 -6.14 9.81 4.12
N ASN A 19 -5.96 11.07 3.72
CA ASN A 19 -4.91 11.92 4.27
C ASN A 19 -5.46 12.82 5.39
N THR A 20 -4.56 13.54 6.06
CA THR A 20 -4.89 14.48 7.15
C THR A 20 -5.53 15.79 6.67
N GLU A 21 -5.60 16.03 5.36
CA GLU A 21 -6.22 17.20 4.75
C GLU A 21 -7.66 16.94 4.30
N GLY A 22 -8.19 15.74 4.57
CA GLY A 22 -9.56 15.39 4.23
C GLY A 22 -9.76 14.88 2.80
N LEU A 23 -8.69 14.58 2.08
CA LEU A 23 -8.77 13.92 0.80
C LEU A 23 -8.83 12.41 1.02
N VAL A 24 -9.81 11.77 0.39
CA VAL A 24 -9.91 10.31 0.31
C VAL A 24 -9.57 9.89 -1.11
N VAL A 25 -8.81 8.82 -1.27
CA VAL A 25 -8.58 8.17 -2.56
C VAL A 25 -9.04 6.73 -2.50
N SER A 26 -9.53 6.24 -3.62
CA SER A 26 -10.02 4.88 -3.77
C SER A 26 -9.51 4.32 -5.10
N GLY A 27 -9.02 3.09 -5.04
CA GLY A 27 -8.58 2.32 -6.20
C GLY A 27 -9.53 1.17 -6.47
N ALA A 28 -9.69 0.86 -7.75
CA ALA A 28 -10.60 -0.17 -8.25
C ALA A 28 -9.91 -1.04 -9.31
N GLU A 29 -10.63 -2.07 -9.77
CA GLU A 29 -10.15 -2.94 -10.85
C GLU A 29 -9.81 -2.13 -12.11
N ARG A 30 -8.93 -2.69 -12.95
CA ARG A 30 -8.49 -2.12 -14.23
C ARG A 30 -7.87 -0.72 -14.10
N GLY A 31 -7.09 -0.47 -13.05
CA GLY A 31 -6.30 0.76 -12.91
C GLY A 31 -7.12 2.01 -12.57
N GLU A 32 -8.40 1.88 -12.18
CA GLU A 32 -9.30 3.01 -11.93
C GLU A 32 -9.02 3.64 -10.55
N LEU A 33 -8.87 4.96 -10.51
CA LEU A 33 -8.59 5.77 -9.32
C LEU A 33 -9.55 6.94 -9.23
N THR A 34 -10.04 7.19 -8.03
CA THR A 34 -10.93 8.33 -7.75
C THR A 34 -10.57 8.98 -6.44
N THR A 35 -10.50 10.31 -6.45
CA THR A 35 -10.33 11.15 -5.26
C THR A 35 -11.62 11.85 -4.88
N TRP A 36 -11.82 11.99 -3.58
CA TRP A 36 -13.03 12.50 -2.96
C TRP A 36 -12.68 13.54 -1.90
N SER A 37 -13.51 14.58 -1.76
CA SER A 37 -13.48 15.42 -0.57
C SER A 37 -14.08 14.69 0.64
N GLU A 38 -13.89 15.23 1.85
CA GLU A 38 -14.52 14.73 3.09
C GLU A 38 -16.05 14.67 3.02
N GLN A 39 -16.66 15.41 2.10
CA GLN A 39 -18.11 15.43 1.88
C GLN A 39 -18.58 14.40 0.84
N GLY A 40 -17.65 13.63 0.27
CA GLY A 40 -17.95 12.61 -0.75
C GLY A 40 -18.13 13.17 -2.15
N ILE A 41 -17.60 14.36 -2.42
CA ILE A 41 -17.61 14.95 -3.76
C ILE A 41 -16.40 14.44 -4.52
N VAL A 42 -16.61 13.84 -5.69
CA VAL A 42 -15.53 13.44 -6.59
C VAL A 42 -14.76 14.68 -7.02
N SER A 43 -13.49 14.75 -6.66
CA SER A 43 -12.58 15.85 -7.01
C SER A 43 -11.66 15.51 -8.19
N GLY A 44 -11.52 14.22 -8.49
CA GLY A 44 -10.66 13.73 -9.56
C GLY A 44 -10.92 12.26 -9.85
N HIS A 45 -10.72 11.90 -11.11
CA HIS A 45 -10.92 10.55 -11.61
C HIS A 45 -9.90 10.27 -12.71
N THR A 46 -9.29 9.10 -12.68
CA THR A 46 -8.32 8.69 -13.69
C THR A 46 -8.26 7.17 -13.83
N LYS A 47 -7.68 6.73 -14.94
CA LYS A 47 -7.37 5.34 -15.20
C LYS A 47 -5.92 5.24 -15.61
N LEU A 48 -5.14 4.45 -14.89
CA LEU A 48 -3.75 4.19 -15.23
C LEU A 48 -3.68 3.36 -16.51
N ASP A 49 -3.01 3.89 -17.53
CA ASP A 49 -2.92 3.22 -18.83
C ASP A 49 -2.09 1.94 -18.73
N GLY A 50 -2.64 0.83 -19.25
CA GLY A 50 -2.01 -0.49 -19.19
C GLY A 50 -1.89 -1.10 -17.78
N ALA A 51 -2.40 -0.46 -16.73
CA ALA A 51 -2.33 -0.99 -15.37
C ALA A 51 -3.34 -2.11 -15.11
N GLU A 52 -2.95 -3.02 -14.23
CA GLU A 52 -3.81 -4.05 -13.65
C GLU A 52 -4.70 -3.46 -12.55
N ASP A 53 -5.24 -4.30 -11.67
CA ASP A 53 -6.12 -3.87 -10.59
C ASP A 53 -5.37 -3.00 -9.57
N VAL A 54 -6.02 -1.93 -9.09
CA VAL A 54 -5.42 -1.10 -8.02
C VAL A 54 -5.70 -1.74 -6.68
N THR A 55 -4.76 -2.56 -6.22
CA THR A 55 -4.89 -3.37 -5.01
C THR A 55 -4.68 -2.57 -3.72
N SER A 56 -3.87 -1.52 -3.74
CA SER A 56 -3.59 -0.70 -2.55
C SER A 56 -3.12 0.71 -2.92
N VAL A 57 -3.45 1.66 -2.06
CA VAL A 57 -3.10 3.08 -2.22
C VAL A 57 -2.62 3.66 -0.88
N ALA A 58 -1.60 4.52 -0.94
CA ALA A 58 -1.04 5.16 0.25
C ALA A 58 -0.62 6.60 -0.04
N PHE A 59 -1.13 7.55 0.73
CA PHE A 59 -0.63 8.92 0.73
C PHE A 59 0.78 8.99 1.31
N SER A 60 1.61 9.88 0.77
CA SER A 60 2.93 10.15 1.36
C SER A 60 2.78 11.04 2.61
N PRO A 61 3.20 10.58 3.80
CA PRO A 61 3.12 11.39 5.02
C PRO A 61 4.08 12.59 4.99
N SER A 62 5.16 12.50 4.22
CA SER A 62 6.14 13.59 4.03
C SER A 62 5.78 14.57 2.91
N CYS A 63 4.84 14.23 2.03
CA CYS A 63 4.51 15.02 0.84
C CYS A 63 3.02 14.91 0.51
N HIS A 64 2.22 15.87 0.97
CA HIS A 64 0.75 15.86 0.90
C HIS A 64 0.15 15.57 -0.49
N ASN A 65 0.85 15.96 -1.55
CA ASN A 65 0.36 15.79 -2.92
C ASN A 65 0.77 14.47 -3.57
N ARG A 66 1.59 13.65 -2.90
CA ARG A 66 2.11 12.41 -3.48
C ARG A 66 1.27 11.22 -3.04
N LEU A 67 0.89 10.41 -4.01
CA LEU A 67 0.15 9.17 -3.82
C LEU A 67 0.94 8.00 -4.41
N TYR A 68 1.07 6.93 -3.65
CA TYR A 68 1.58 5.63 -4.12
C TYR A 68 0.40 4.72 -4.43
N VAL A 69 0.47 4.03 -5.56
CA VAL A 69 -0.61 3.19 -6.09
C VAL A 69 0.00 1.87 -6.54
N SER A 70 -0.35 0.76 -5.88
CA SER A 70 0.05 -0.57 -6.33
C SER A 70 -0.90 -1.11 -7.39
N HIS A 71 -0.32 -1.77 -8.38
CA HIS A 71 -1.04 -2.52 -9.42
C HIS A 71 -0.05 -3.55 -9.99
N GLY A 72 -0.47 -4.81 -10.07
CA GLY A 72 0.44 -5.87 -10.47
C GLY A 72 1.64 -5.94 -9.53
N GLU A 73 2.81 -6.05 -10.14
CA GLU A 73 4.13 -6.11 -9.51
C GLU A 73 4.74 -4.70 -9.23
N MET A 74 4.01 -3.63 -9.55
CA MET A 74 4.53 -2.27 -9.61
C MET A 74 3.86 -1.32 -8.63
N VAL A 75 4.57 -0.22 -8.33
CA VAL A 75 4.01 0.95 -7.66
C VAL A 75 4.18 2.18 -8.56
N SER A 76 3.05 2.79 -8.91
CA SER A 76 2.99 4.10 -9.55
C SER A 76 2.93 5.21 -8.51
N VAL A 77 3.54 6.35 -8.83
CA VAL A 77 3.52 7.57 -8.04
C VAL A 77 2.74 8.63 -8.79
N LEU A 78 1.73 9.21 -8.17
CA LEU A 78 0.90 10.27 -8.75
C LEU A 78 1.01 11.57 -7.94
N ASP A 79 0.82 12.70 -8.62
CA ASP A 79 0.47 13.97 -7.98
C ASP A 79 -1.06 14.08 -7.91
N VAL A 80 -1.63 14.10 -6.72
CA VAL A 80 -3.10 14.12 -6.54
C VAL A 80 -3.75 15.42 -6.98
N ARG A 81 -2.97 16.49 -7.18
CA ARG A 81 -3.46 17.74 -7.80
C ARG A 81 -3.62 17.61 -9.31
N ALA A 82 -2.95 16.63 -9.91
CA ALA A 82 -2.89 16.38 -11.33
C ALA A 82 -2.87 14.87 -11.61
N LEU A 83 -4.01 14.21 -11.37
CA LEU A 83 -4.20 12.75 -11.53
C LEU A 83 -4.17 12.26 -12.99
N THR A 84 -3.49 12.94 -13.90
CA THR A 84 -3.54 12.58 -15.33
C THR A 84 -2.60 11.44 -15.67
N ILE A 85 -1.36 11.48 -15.21
CA ILE A 85 -0.33 10.47 -15.47
C ILE A 85 0.53 10.23 -14.23
N PRO A 86 1.08 9.02 -14.04
CA PRO A 86 2.12 8.79 -13.05
C PRO A 86 3.32 9.71 -13.31
N VAL A 87 3.83 10.34 -12.26
CA VAL A 87 5.10 11.09 -12.30
C VAL A 87 6.30 10.16 -12.26
N GLU A 88 6.10 8.95 -11.72
CA GLU A 88 7.10 7.90 -11.60
C GLU A 88 6.37 6.56 -11.49
N PHE A 89 7.03 5.46 -11.84
CA PHE A 89 6.65 4.12 -11.43
C PHE A 89 7.91 3.28 -11.27
N PHE A 90 7.85 2.27 -10.43
CA PHE A 90 8.94 1.33 -10.23
C PHE A 90 8.40 -0.06 -9.88
N HIS A 91 9.10 -1.07 -10.35
CA HIS A 91 8.82 -2.48 -10.06
C HIS A 91 9.38 -2.81 -8.68
N VAL A 92 8.58 -3.47 -7.83
CA VAL A 92 8.91 -3.70 -6.41
C VAL A 92 8.98 -5.18 -6.08
N ASN A 93 7.99 -5.95 -6.52
CA ASN A 93 7.81 -7.36 -6.21
C ASN A 93 7.74 -8.18 -7.51
N GLU A 94 7.88 -9.50 -7.41
CA GLU A 94 7.86 -10.42 -8.56
C GLU A 94 6.50 -11.16 -8.69
N ASP A 95 5.50 -10.72 -7.92
CA ASP A 95 4.12 -11.23 -7.93
C ASP A 95 3.16 -10.08 -7.56
N GLU A 96 1.85 -10.31 -7.69
CA GLU A 96 0.83 -9.29 -7.43
C GLU A 96 0.96 -8.69 -6.02
N ILE A 97 1.12 -7.37 -5.95
CA ILE A 97 1.18 -6.65 -4.69
C ILE A 97 -0.23 -6.57 -4.13
N ASN A 98 -0.44 -7.07 -2.91
CA ASN A 98 -1.72 -7.03 -2.21
C ASN A 98 -1.89 -5.77 -1.36
N CYS A 99 -0.79 -5.28 -0.78
CA CYS A 99 -0.85 -4.19 0.19
C CYS A 99 0.45 -3.40 0.19
N ILE A 100 0.33 -2.07 0.24
CA ILE A 100 1.47 -1.17 0.45
C ILE A 100 1.29 -0.34 1.71
N SER A 101 2.40 -0.01 2.36
CA SER A 101 2.44 0.90 3.50
C SER A 101 3.67 1.80 3.42
N VAL A 102 3.50 3.08 3.75
CA VAL A 102 4.59 4.06 3.82
C VAL A 102 4.86 4.39 5.28
N ASN A 103 6.13 4.41 5.67
CA ASN A 103 6.48 4.73 7.06
C ASN A 103 6.21 6.21 7.38
N GLU A 104 6.11 6.54 8.67
CA GLU A 104 5.80 7.90 9.15
C GLU A 104 6.78 8.97 8.65
N ALA A 105 8.06 8.60 8.48
CA ALA A 105 9.08 9.48 7.91
C ALA A 105 8.95 9.70 6.39
N GLY A 106 8.13 8.89 5.71
CA GLY A 106 7.85 9.00 4.27
C GLY A 106 9.02 8.62 3.37
N ASN A 107 10.00 7.88 3.90
CA ASN A 107 11.21 7.48 3.18
C ASN A 107 11.26 5.98 2.87
N LEU A 108 10.44 5.15 3.51
CA LEU A 108 10.33 3.71 3.23
C LEU A 108 8.92 3.34 2.78
N LEU A 109 8.83 2.47 1.78
CA LEU A 109 7.60 1.79 1.37
C LEU A 109 7.77 0.29 1.53
N ALA A 110 6.80 -0.36 2.16
CA ALA A 110 6.69 -1.81 2.24
C ALA A 110 5.60 -2.27 1.28
N ALA A 111 5.86 -3.34 0.52
CA ALA A 111 4.93 -3.97 -0.41
C ALA A 111 4.88 -5.48 -0.14
N ALA A 112 3.68 -5.99 0.16
CA ALA A 112 3.40 -7.40 0.42
C ALA A 112 2.71 -8.04 -0.79
N ASP A 113 3.13 -9.24 -1.20
CA ASP A 113 2.66 -9.89 -2.43
C ASP A 113 2.06 -11.30 -2.24
N ASP A 114 1.55 -11.84 -3.34
CA ASP A 114 0.93 -13.17 -3.44
C ASP A 114 1.90 -14.33 -3.16
N SER A 115 3.19 -14.13 -3.38
CA SER A 115 4.21 -15.12 -3.04
C SER A 115 4.50 -15.22 -1.54
N GLY A 116 3.91 -14.32 -0.72
CA GLY A 116 4.22 -14.18 0.70
C GLY A 116 5.47 -13.33 0.98
N THR A 117 6.02 -12.68 -0.05
CA THR A 117 7.20 -11.82 0.07
C THR A 117 6.78 -10.41 0.47
N ILE A 118 7.57 -9.80 1.36
CA ILE A 118 7.46 -8.38 1.69
C ILE A 118 8.77 -7.71 1.29
N ILE A 119 8.69 -6.76 0.37
CA ILE A 119 9.82 -5.93 -0.02
C ILE A 119 9.68 -4.57 0.66
N VAL A 120 10.75 -4.10 1.30
CA VAL A 120 10.87 -2.74 1.80
C VAL A 120 11.84 -2.00 0.92
N VAL A 121 11.40 -0.91 0.29
CA VAL A 121 12.22 -0.06 -0.56
C VAL A 121 12.47 1.30 0.09
N ASP A 122 13.65 1.84 -0.15
CA ASP A 122 13.95 3.24 0.10
C ASP A 122 13.43 4.11 -1.05
N LEU A 123 12.57 5.07 -0.73
CA LEU A 123 11.83 5.86 -1.70
C LEU A 123 12.67 6.95 -2.38
N GLU A 124 13.84 7.30 -1.84
CA GLU A 124 14.77 8.26 -2.46
C GLU A 124 15.67 7.56 -3.47
N SER A 125 16.33 6.48 -3.04
CA SER A 125 17.29 5.72 -3.85
C SER A 125 16.64 4.66 -4.75
N LYS A 126 15.38 4.30 -4.49
CA LYS A 126 14.62 3.24 -5.17
C LYS A 126 15.26 1.86 -5.05
N LYS A 127 16.03 1.65 -3.97
CA LYS A 127 16.70 0.40 -3.71
C LYS A 127 15.95 -0.41 -2.68
N VAL A 128 16.00 -1.73 -2.84
CA VAL A 128 15.54 -2.67 -1.82
C VAL A 128 16.38 -2.48 -0.57
N ASN A 129 15.70 -2.11 0.52
CA ASN A 129 16.24 -1.99 1.86
C ASN A 129 16.15 -3.33 2.61
N ARG A 130 15.02 -4.05 2.50
CA ARG A 130 14.81 -5.39 3.08
C ARG A 130 13.95 -6.26 2.18
N CYS A 131 14.16 -7.56 2.26
CA CYS A 131 13.32 -8.59 1.66
C CYS A 131 12.96 -9.61 2.74
N LEU A 132 11.68 -9.75 3.08
CA LEU A 132 11.19 -10.67 4.10
C LEU A 132 10.39 -11.78 3.42
N ARG A 133 10.91 -13.01 3.45
CA ARG A 133 10.28 -14.20 2.85
C ARG A 133 9.95 -15.20 3.95
N LYS A 134 8.96 -14.85 4.75
CA LYS A 134 8.59 -15.61 5.95
C LYS A 134 7.15 -16.13 5.92
N HIS A 135 6.26 -15.47 5.19
CA HIS A 135 4.96 -16.06 4.92
C HIS A 135 5.12 -17.23 3.94
N SER A 136 4.37 -18.30 4.20
CA SER A 136 4.35 -19.51 3.36
C SER A 136 3.19 -19.52 2.35
N ASN A 137 2.40 -18.45 2.34
CA ASN A 137 1.26 -18.21 1.47
C ASN A 137 1.11 -16.67 1.29
N ILE A 138 0.10 -16.23 0.54
CA ILE A 138 -0.21 -14.83 0.25
C ILE A 138 -0.05 -13.94 1.50
N CYS A 139 0.77 -12.89 1.39
CA CYS A 139 0.87 -11.85 2.41
C CYS A 139 -0.16 -10.76 2.10
N SER A 140 -1.31 -10.86 2.77
CA SER A 140 -2.48 -10.04 2.45
C SER A 140 -2.40 -8.60 2.96
N ALA A 141 -1.58 -8.33 3.98
CA ALA A 141 -1.47 -6.98 4.54
C ALA A 141 -0.10 -6.72 5.18
N VAL A 142 0.35 -5.48 5.09
CA VAL A 142 1.55 -4.98 5.75
C VAL A 142 1.32 -3.56 6.25
N THR A 143 1.85 -3.21 7.42
CA THR A 143 1.81 -1.85 7.94
C THR A 143 3.05 -1.50 8.75
N PHE A 144 3.59 -0.30 8.54
CA PHE A 144 4.63 0.22 9.41
C PHE A 144 4.06 0.56 10.79
N GLN A 145 4.85 0.31 11.83
CA GLN A 145 4.50 0.64 13.19
C GLN A 145 4.71 2.15 13.44
N PRO A 146 3.70 2.89 13.94
CA PRO A 146 3.86 4.30 14.32
C PRO A 146 4.98 4.49 15.35
N GLN A 147 5.70 5.62 15.27
CA GLN A 147 6.85 5.95 16.14
C GLN A 147 8.03 4.96 16.08
N ARG A 148 7.98 3.96 15.19
CA ARG A 148 9.07 3.00 14.94
C ARG A 148 9.29 2.88 13.42
N PRO A 149 9.99 3.85 12.80
CA PRO A 149 9.98 4.06 11.35
C PRO A 149 10.55 2.90 10.51
N GLN A 150 11.23 1.94 11.15
CA GLN A 150 11.77 0.75 10.50
C GLN A 150 11.09 -0.56 10.94
N SER A 151 10.14 -0.50 11.88
CA SER A 151 9.39 -1.68 12.31
C SER A 151 8.10 -1.81 11.52
N LEU A 152 7.74 -3.03 11.15
CA LEU A 152 6.48 -3.32 10.46
C LEU A 152 5.83 -4.58 11.00
N VAL A 153 4.53 -4.71 10.75
CA VAL A 153 3.75 -5.92 10.99
C VAL A 153 3.14 -6.37 9.67
N SER A 154 3.09 -7.67 9.44
CA SER A 154 2.40 -8.27 8.31
C SER A 154 1.55 -9.45 8.73
N CYS A 155 0.58 -9.80 7.90
CA CYS A 155 -0.20 -11.02 8.04
C CYS A 155 -0.52 -11.65 6.69
N GLY A 156 -0.82 -12.95 6.69
CA GLY A 156 -1.06 -13.70 5.47
C GLY A 156 -2.06 -14.85 5.63
N LEU A 157 -2.34 -15.51 4.52
CA LEU A 157 -3.25 -16.67 4.43
C LEU A 157 -2.61 -17.96 4.97
N ASP A 158 -1.41 -17.88 5.52
CA ASP A 158 -0.77 -18.93 6.32
C ASP A 158 -1.14 -18.86 7.80
N MET A 159 -2.08 -17.97 8.17
CA MET A 159 -2.56 -17.77 9.53
C MET A 159 -1.49 -17.24 10.48
N GLN A 160 -0.46 -16.58 9.95
CA GLN A 160 0.61 -16.00 10.76
C GLN A 160 0.50 -14.48 10.79
N LEU A 161 0.85 -13.90 11.94
CA LEU A 161 1.19 -12.49 12.07
C LEU A 161 2.68 -12.39 12.34
N LEU A 162 3.39 -11.59 11.55
CA LEU A 162 4.81 -11.38 11.68
C LEU A 162 5.07 -9.94 12.12
N TRP A 163 5.94 -9.76 13.11
CA TRP A 163 6.52 -8.46 13.42
C TRP A 163 7.98 -8.46 12.99
N ALA A 164 8.42 -7.45 12.24
CA ALA A 164 9.80 -7.27 11.82
C ALA A 164 10.38 -5.98 12.43
N GLY A 165 11.37 -6.14 13.30
CA GLY A 165 12.09 -5.04 13.95
C GLY A 165 13.16 -4.37 13.06
N HIS A 166 13.84 -3.37 13.62
CA HIS A 166 15.00 -2.70 13.00
C HIS A 166 16.21 -3.64 12.88
N ASP A 167 16.49 -4.44 13.92
CA ASP A 167 17.69 -5.28 14.00
C ASP A 167 17.48 -6.67 13.40
N GLU A 168 18.05 -6.85 12.20
CA GLU A 168 18.36 -8.07 11.43
C GLU A 168 17.30 -9.19 11.35
N GLU A 169 17.44 -10.08 10.36
CA GLU A 169 16.55 -11.22 10.02
C GLU A 169 16.13 -12.15 11.19
N LYS A 170 16.68 -11.93 12.39
CA LYS A 170 16.50 -12.73 13.61
C LYS A 170 15.27 -12.35 14.43
N ASN A 171 14.71 -11.15 14.24
CA ASN A 171 13.57 -10.67 15.03
C ASN A 171 12.26 -10.69 14.24
N VAL A 172 12.04 -11.73 13.43
CA VAL A 172 10.69 -12.01 12.91
C VAL A 172 10.00 -12.95 13.88
N VAL A 173 9.14 -12.39 14.71
CA VAL A 173 8.31 -13.18 15.63
C VAL A 173 7.01 -13.50 14.92
N GLY A 174 6.81 -14.78 14.61
CA GLY A 174 5.53 -15.31 14.16
C GLY A 174 4.65 -15.60 15.36
N LEU A 175 3.41 -15.12 15.33
CA LEU A 175 2.38 -15.48 16.29
C LEU A 175 1.32 -16.31 15.56
N THR A 176 1.04 -17.49 16.11
CA THR A 176 -0.05 -18.39 15.70
C THR A 176 -1.02 -18.59 16.85
N LEU A 177 -2.20 -19.16 16.56
CA LEU A 177 -3.18 -19.47 17.60
C LEU A 177 -2.60 -20.40 18.68
N ASN A 178 -1.66 -21.26 18.33
CA ASN A 178 -1.01 -22.19 19.26
C ASN A 178 -0.08 -21.51 20.26
N ASP A 179 0.38 -20.28 19.97
CA ASP A 179 1.28 -19.53 20.85
C ASP A 179 0.52 -18.79 21.98
N LEU A 180 -0.82 -18.80 21.93
CA LEU A 180 -1.70 -18.04 22.83
C LEU A 180 -2.48 -18.92 23.82
N ILE A 181 -2.24 -20.24 23.86
CA ILE A 181 -2.98 -21.23 24.68
C ILE A 181 -2.05 -21.91 25.69
#